data_AF-A0A7C5TF81-F1
#
_entry.id   AF-A0A7C5TF81-F1
#
_cell.length_a   1.000
_cell.length_b   1.000
_cell.length_c   1.000
_cell.angle_alpha   90.00
_cell.angle_beta   90.00
_cell.angle_gamma   90.00
#
_symmetry.space_group_name_H-M   'P 1'
#
loop_
_entity.id
_entity.type
_entity.pdbx_description
1 polymer ?
#
loop_
_entity_poly.entity_id
_entity_poly.type
_entity_poly.pdbx_seq_one_letter_code
_entity_poly.pdbx_strand_id
1 'polypeptide(L)' 'KVLKETRGIEPRIGGIGGGTFAAYFRAMGIPAVVWSTIDEVAHQPNEYSKIPNLINDTKTIATLITTL' A
#
# COMPACT_ATOMS: atom_id res chain seq x y z
N LYS A 1 6.44 11.17 0.54
CA LYS A 1 6.36 12.01 1.77
C LYS A 1 5.78 11.21 2.94
N VAL A 2 4.49 10.89 2.94
CA VAL A 2 3.81 10.22 4.06
C VAL A 2 4.45 8.90 4.51
N LEU A 3 4.92 8.05 3.57
CA LEU A 3 5.64 6.81 3.92
C LEU A 3 6.94 7.07 4.68
N LYS A 4 7.70 8.09 4.30
CA LYS A 4 8.93 8.48 5.01
C LYS A 4 8.60 9.00 6.42
N GLU A 5 7.55 9.81 6.55
CA GLU A 5 7.14 10.41 7.83
C GLU A 5 6.55 9.39 8.81
N THR A 6 5.71 8.47 8.31
CA THR A 6 5.00 7.49 9.17
C THR A 6 5.77 6.20 9.37
N ARG A 7 6.71 5.86 8.48
CA ARG A 7 7.39 4.56 8.47
C ARG A 7 8.92 4.64 8.33
N GLY A 8 9.50 5.81 8.05
CA GLY A 8 10.92 5.92 7.71
C GLY A 8 11.30 5.23 6.40
N ILE A 9 10.32 4.91 5.54
CA ILE A 9 10.52 4.16 4.30
C ILE A 9 10.63 5.14 3.13
N GLU A 10 11.70 4.99 2.34
CA GLU A 10 11.78 5.60 1.00
C GLU A 10 11.06 4.70 -0.02
N PRO A 11 9.94 5.15 -0.61
CA PRO A 11 9.16 4.30 -1.49
C PRO A 11 9.86 4.07 -2.83
N ARG A 12 9.77 2.84 -3.34
CA ARG A 12 10.12 2.53 -4.71
C ARG A 12 8.85 2.58 -5.57
N ILE A 13 8.91 3.34 -6.66
CA ILE A 13 7.82 3.41 -7.64
C ILE A 13 7.99 2.27 -8.66
N GLY A 14 6.95 1.48 -8.86
CA GLY A 14 6.95 0.38 -9.83
C GLY A 14 5.73 -0.53 -9.71
N GLY A 15 5.67 -1.54 -10.57
CA GLY A 15 4.68 -2.61 -10.46
C GLY A 15 5.08 -3.64 -9.40
N ILE A 16 4.07 -4.31 -8.83
CA ILE A 16 4.22 -5.36 -7.81
C ILE A 16 4.22 -6.78 -8.41
N GLY A 17 4.09 -6.93 -9.74
CA GLY A 17 4.05 -8.24 -10.41
C GLY A 17 2.65 -8.88 -10.54
N GLY A 18 1.60 -8.24 -10.03
CA GLY A 18 0.21 -8.66 -10.14
C GLY A 18 -0.75 -7.56 -10.59
N GLY A 19 -1.98 -7.94 -10.95
CA GLY A 19 -3.06 -7.01 -11.27
C GLY A 19 -3.54 -6.25 -10.04
N THR A 20 -3.78 -4.96 -10.16
CA THR A 20 -4.31 -4.12 -9.07
C THR A 20 -5.52 -3.35 -9.55
N PHE A 21 -6.48 -3.10 -8.66
CA PHE A 21 -7.66 -2.31 -9.02
C PHE A 21 -7.32 -0.86 -9.39
N ALA A 22 -6.18 -0.34 -8.90
CA ALA A 22 -5.64 0.96 -9.31
C ALA A 22 -5.31 1.06 -10.81
N ALA A 23 -5.13 -0.07 -11.51
CA ALA A 23 -4.96 -0.05 -12.97
C ALA A 23 -6.17 0.55 -13.69
N TYR A 24 -7.40 0.27 -13.23
CA TYR A 24 -8.61 0.82 -13.82
C TYR A 24 -8.72 2.33 -13.62
N PHE A 25 -8.39 2.82 -12.42
CA PHE A 25 -8.33 4.26 -12.15
C PHE A 25 -7.32 4.97 -13.04
N ARG A 26 -6.11 4.41 -13.17
CA ARG A 26 -5.09 4.97 -14.07
C ARG A 26 -5.52 4.94 -15.53
N ALA A 27 -6.24 3.91 -15.97
CA ALA A 27 -6.80 3.84 -17.33
C ALA A 27 -7.84 4.94 -17.60
N MET A 28 -8.52 5.43 -16.56
CA MET A 28 -9.42 6.59 -16.63
C MET A 28 -8.70 7.94 -16.46
N GLY A 29 -7.37 7.97 -16.37
CA GLY A 29 -6.60 9.19 -16.13
C GLY A 29 -6.63 9.68 -14.68
N ILE A 30 -7.15 8.89 -13.74
CA ILE A 30 -7.19 9.21 -12.32
C ILE A 30 -5.88 8.75 -11.66
N PRO A 31 -5.09 9.65 -11.04
CA PRO A 31 -3.86 9.26 -10.35
C PRO A 31 -4.17 8.29 -9.20
N ALA A 32 -3.63 7.07 -9.27
CA ALA A 32 -3.88 6.04 -8.27
C ALA A 32 -2.62 5.20 -8.00
N VAL A 33 -2.34 5.02 -6.71
CA VAL A 33 -1.28 4.17 -6.16
C VAL A 33 -1.90 3.11 -5.25
N VAL A 34 -1.22 1.99 -5.07
CA VAL A 34 -1.57 0.98 -4.07
C VAL A 34 -0.40 0.75 -3.14
N TRP A 35 -0.70 0.41 -1.89
CA TRP A 35 0.29 0.16 -0.86
C TRP A 35 -0.22 -0.90 0.12
N SER A 36 0.67 -1.81 0.51
CA SER A 36 0.48 -2.69 1.66
C SER A 36 1.84 -3.22 2.13
N THR A 37 1.98 -3.44 3.43
CA THR A 37 3.14 -4.12 4.03
C THR A 37 2.79 -5.58 4.29
N ILE A 38 3.25 -6.49 3.45
CA ILE A 38 2.91 -7.93 3.51
C ILE A 38 4.14 -8.84 3.37
N ASP A 39 3.98 -10.09 3.77
CA ASP A 39 4.98 -11.16 3.65
C ASP A 39 4.82 -11.98 2.34
N GLU A 40 4.06 -11.49 1.36
CA GLU A 40 3.84 -12.13 0.04
C GLU A 40 3.25 -13.56 0.10
N VAL A 41 2.41 -13.84 1.10
CA VAL A 41 1.73 -15.15 1.30
C VAL A 41 0.25 -15.14 0.87
N ALA A 42 -0.18 -14.15 0.09
CA ALA A 42 -1.55 -14.11 -0.42
C ALA A 42 -1.84 -15.33 -1.31
N HIS A 43 -3.05 -15.88 -1.20
CA HIS A 43 -3.52 -17.07 -1.92
C HIS A 43 -2.80 -18.38 -1.54
N GLN A 44 -2.12 -18.41 -0.39
CA GLN A 44 -1.51 -19.61 0.17
C GLN A 44 -2.37 -20.18 1.31
N PRO A 45 -2.33 -21.50 1.59
CA PRO A 45 -3.13 -22.12 2.67
C PRO A 45 -2.89 -21.53 4.07
N ASN A 46 -1.68 -21.03 4.31
CA ASN A 46 -1.27 -20.38 5.56
C ASN A 46 -1.20 -18.86 5.43
N GLU A 47 -2.05 -18.25 4.59
CA GLU A 47 -2.16 -16.80 4.45
C GLU A 47 -2.48 -16.13 5.80
N TYR A 48 -1.80 -15.01 6.09
CA TYR A 48 -2.04 -14.23 7.30
C TYR A 48 -1.71 -12.75 7.08
N SER A 49 -2.08 -11.93 8.07
CA SER A 49 -1.64 -10.55 8.18
C SER A 49 -1.03 -10.29 9.57
N LYS A 50 0.06 -9.53 9.60
CA LYS A 50 0.66 -9.09 10.87
C LYS A 50 -0.12 -7.89 11.39
N ILE A 51 -0.68 -7.99 12.59
CA ILE A 51 -1.39 -6.87 13.25
C ILE A 51 -0.54 -5.59 13.27
N PRO A 52 0.77 -5.62 13.58
CA PRO A 52 1.61 -4.41 13.49
C PRO A 52 1.65 -3.77 12.10
N ASN A 53 1.66 -4.58 11.03
CA ASN A 53 1.64 -4.05 9.66
C ASN A 53 0.32 -3.36 9.38
N LEU A 54 -0.81 -3.99 9.73
CA LEU A 54 -2.15 -3.42 9.55
C LEU A 54 -2.29 -2.07 10.26
N ILE A 55 -1.87 -1.99 11.53
CA ILE A 55 -1.92 -0.74 12.31
C ILE A 55 -1.06 0.35 11.65
N ASN A 56 0.15 0.01 11.23
CA ASN A 56 1.06 0.99 10.66
C ASN A 56 0.66 1.42 9.24
N ASP A 57 0.09 0.54 8.43
CA ASP A 57 -0.47 0.90 7.12
C ASP A 57 -1.71 1.77 7.27
N THR A 58 -2.55 1.48 8.27
CA THR A 58 -3.70 2.34 8.62
C THR A 58 -3.24 3.75 8.97
N LYS A 59 -2.18 3.91 9.77
CA LYS A 59 -1.60 5.22 10.09
C LYS A 59 -1.12 5.93 8.82
N THR A 60 -0.39 5.24 7.94
CA THR A 60 0.06 5.81 6.66
C THR A 60 -1.12 6.31 5.81
N ILE A 61 -2.19 5.51 5.67
CA ILE A 61 -3.38 5.90 4.90
C ILE A 61 -4.12 7.06 5.57
N ALA A 62 -4.32 7.00 6.89
CA ALA A 62 -4.98 8.07 7.64
C ALA A 62 -4.22 9.40 7.50
N THR A 63 -2.89 9.38 7.67
CA THR A 63 -2.05 10.56 7.45
C THR A 63 -2.13 11.04 6.02
N LEU A 64 -2.14 10.15 5.03
CA LEU A 64 -2.32 10.54 3.63
C LEU A 64 -3.63 11.30 3.43
N ILE A 65 -4.73 10.82 3.99
CA ILE A 65 -6.04 11.46 3.83
C ILE A 65 -6.12 12.81 4.57
N THR A 66 -5.48 12.94 5.74
CA THR A 66 -5.56 14.17 6.55
C THR A 66 -4.50 15.22 6.24
N THR A 67 -3.50 14.90 5.41
CA THR A 67 -2.43 15.83 5.02
C THR A 67 -2.49 16.24 3.54
N LEU A 68 -3.59 15.90 2.86
CA LEU A 68 -3.99 16.47 1.57
C LEU A 68 -4.52 17.90 1.77
#